data_AF-A0A7V9BUT9-F1
#
_entry.id   AF-A0A7V9BUT9-F1
#
_cell.length_a   1.000
_cell.length_b   1.000
_cell.length_c   1.000
_cell.angle_alpha   90.00
_cell.angle_beta   90.00
_cell.angle_gamma   90.00
#
_symmetry.space_group_name_H-M   'P 1'
#
loop_
_entity.id
_entity.type
_entity.pdbx_description
1 polymer ?
#
loop_
_entity_poly.entity_id
_entity_poly.type
_entity_poly.pdbx_seq_one_letter_code
_entity_poly.pdbx_strand_id
1 'polypeptide(L)'
;MLLFTAFSLAISSFAEPPVTCPGDVGVPGVERAFLGVHGVEPGHVDVWAGSEDDLRLFLSGDREAGKRIEQGAAMLLKRKHAQLTRITYHDETETWTFVTLDLWNDAPFGAAPTGPAPADPGGLVSAWQEYEARGWALQRAGGVRPVKDCGALHCLFGFAHPELASYRSRFDEGVPGREEAIGEVLVRDPDPERRAAAAFLLGHSREPAVVVPLLLRGLTDGSSKVRNNVLRVSGQIASRDASFDPAPFLRALALPVVTDRNKALVALATLAVRDKAVARSILRAAPDEILASLALAQPNNRDAALEILRAASGRTDGSCDVDRWKRWVRACETLAWQDGCGD
;
A
#
# COMPACT_ATOMS: atom_id res chain seq x y z
N MET A 1 -5.30 -19.42 -15.85
CA MET A 1 -4.09 -19.98 -15.21
C MET A 1 -3.17 -18.85 -14.80
N LEU A 2 -3.27 -18.40 -13.54
CA LEU A 2 -2.39 -17.44 -12.86
C LEU A 2 -2.55 -17.74 -11.36
N LEU A 3 -1.69 -18.61 -10.82
CA LEU A 3 -1.61 -18.83 -9.37
C LEU A 3 -1.06 -17.54 -8.74
N PHE A 4 -1.91 -16.76 -8.09
CA PHE A 4 -1.46 -15.69 -7.20
C PHE A 4 -1.21 -16.28 -5.81
N THR A 5 0.02 -16.74 -5.56
CA THR A 5 0.51 -16.88 -4.19
C THR A 5 0.76 -15.46 -3.67
N ALA A 6 -0.22 -14.90 -2.96
CA ALA A 6 -0.06 -13.62 -2.28
C ALA A 6 0.95 -13.80 -1.13
N PHE A 7 2.22 -13.52 -1.41
CA PHE A 7 3.24 -13.38 -0.38
C PHE A 7 2.85 -12.20 0.52
N SER A 8 2.61 -12.49 1.80
CA SER A 8 2.51 -11.46 2.85
C SER A 8 3.87 -10.80 2.99
N LEU A 9 4.07 -9.71 2.25
CA LEU A 9 5.19 -8.80 2.45
C LEU A 9 5.04 -8.17 3.83
N ALA A 10 6.02 -8.39 4.71
CA ALA A 10 6.11 -7.73 6.00
C ALA A 10 6.10 -6.21 5.76
N ILE A 11 4.98 -5.57 6.10
CA ILE A 11 4.90 -4.12 6.18
C ILE A 11 5.85 -3.73 7.30
N SER A 12 6.92 -2.99 6.97
CA SER A 12 7.75 -2.33 7.97
C SER A 12 6.84 -1.55 8.89
N SER A 13 6.72 -2.03 10.11
CA SER A 13 5.97 -1.44 11.20
C SER A 13 6.35 0.03 11.34
N PHE A 14 5.41 0.94 11.11
CA PHE A 14 5.35 2.11 11.96
C PHE A 14 5.10 1.55 13.37
N ALA A 15 6.08 1.73 14.25
CA ALA A 15 6.22 1.00 15.51
C ALA A 15 5.29 1.52 16.63
N GLU A 16 4.14 2.08 16.25
CA GLU A 16 3.10 2.47 17.19
C GLU A 16 1.95 1.46 17.09
N PRO A 17 1.37 1.04 18.22
CA PRO A 17 0.20 0.19 18.20
C PRO A 17 -0.92 0.87 17.38
N PRO A 18 -1.70 0.11 16.61
CA PRO A 18 -2.79 0.68 15.82
C PRO A 18 -3.74 1.48 16.72
N VAL A 19 -4.29 2.57 16.17
CA VAL A 19 -5.22 3.41 16.93
C VAL A 19 -6.44 2.56 17.30
N THR A 20 -6.69 2.36 18.59
CA THR A 20 -7.85 1.57 19.04
C THR A 20 -9.15 2.34 18.78
N CYS A 21 -9.95 1.84 17.86
CA CYS A 21 -11.26 2.38 17.52
C CYS A 21 -12.37 1.59 18.24
N PRO A 22 -13.49 2.21 18.64
CA PRO A 22 -14.66 1.47 19.10
C PRO A 22 -15.05 0.40 18.07
N GLY A 23 -15.10 -0.86 18.49
CA GLY A 23 -15.26 -2.02 17.60
C GLY A 23 -14.00 -2.87 17.43
N ASP A 24 -12.82 -2.37 17.81
CA ASP A 24 -11.55 -3.13 17.82
C ASP A 24 -11.45 -4.14 18.99
N VAL A 25 -12.56 -4.44 19.69
CA VAL A 25 -12.55 -5.19 20.96
C VAL A 25 -12.17 -6.67 20.73
N GLY A 26 -10.92 -7.02 21.03
CA GLY A 26 -10.43 -8.39 21.15
C GLY A 26 -11.13 -9.14 22.29
N VAL A 27 -11.54 -10.38 22.02
CA VAL A 27 -11.90 -11.36 23.07
C VAL A 27 -10.66 -12.23 23.24
N PRO A 28 -10.11 -12.39 24.45
CA PRO A 28 -8.93 -13.21 24.68
C PRO A 28 -9.15 -14.67 24.25
N GLY A 29 -8.21 -15.24 23.49
CA GLY A 29 -8.17 -16.69 23.22
C GLY A 29 -8.79 -17.19 21.90
N VAL A 30 -9.06 -16.31 20.93
CA VAL A 30 -9.58 -16.70 19.59
C VAL A 30 -8.74 -16.03 18.50
N GLU A 31 -8.09 -16.82 17.63
CA GLU A 31 -7.50 -16.35 16.37
C GLU A 31 -8.62 -15.72 15.52
N ARG A 32 -8.54 -14.42 15.20
CA ARG A 32 -9.57 -13.73 14.41
C ARG A 32 -9.08 -13.39 13.00
N ALA A 33 -9.88 -13.74 12.01
CA ALA A 33 -9.81 -13.23 10.64
C ALA A 33 -11.01 -12.32 10.37
N PHE A 34 -10.74 -11.07 9.96
CA PHE A 34 -11.77 -10.11 9.54
C PHE A 34 -11.90 -10.10 8.01
N LEU A 35 -13.12 -10.19 7.49
CA LEU A 35 -13.44 -9.94 6.08
C LEU A 35 -13.98 -8.52 5.90
N GLY A 36 -13.23 -7.67 5.23
CA GLY A 36 -13.70 -6.34 4.82
C GLY A 36 -14.60 -6.42 3.58
N VAL A 37 -15.91 -6.24 3.76
CA VAL A 37 -16.87 -5.88 2.71
C VAL A 37 -17.45 -4.51 3.06
N HIS A 38 -17.30 -3.51 2.19
CA HIS A 38 -17.78 -2.15 2.44
C HIS A 38 -19.30 -2.12 2.64
N GLY A 39 -19.75 -1.78 3.86
CA GLY A 39 -21.15 -1.46 4.17
C GLY A 39 -21.80 -2.15 5.38
N VAL A 40 -21.12 -3.01 6.14
CA VAL A 40 -21.73 -3.73 7.29
C VAL A 40 -20.70 -3.98 8.41
N GLU A 41 -21.16 -4.07 9.67
CA GLU A 41 -20.38 -4.33 10.89
C GLU A 41 -19.48 -5.59 10.83
N PRO A 42 -18.50 -5.77 11.74
CA PRO A 42 -17.53 -6.88 11.66
C PRO A 42 -18.11 -8.25 12.00
N GLY A 43 -17.65 -9.30 11.31
CA GLY A 43 -17.93 -10.71 11.57
C GLY A 43 -16.77 -11.61 11.10
N HIS A 44 -16.65 -12.79 11.70
CA HIS A 44 -15.58 -13.77 11.45
C HIS A 44 -15.71 -14.41 10.06
N VAL A 45 -14.58 -14.72 9.42
CA VAL A 45 -14.56 -15.36 8.09
C VAL A 45 -13.36 -16.30 7.91
N ASP A 46 -13.65 -17.55 7.55
CA ASP A 46 -12.68 -18.50 7.00
C ASP A 46 -12.64 -18.41 5.46
N VAL A 47 -11.47 -18.68 4.86
CA VAL A 47 -11.31 -18.81 3.40
C VAL A 47 -10.53 -20.09 3.10
N TRP A 48 -11.15 -20.99 2.33
CA TRP A 48 -10.54 -22.23 1.82
C TRP A 48 -10.56 -22.22 0.28
N ALA A 49 -9.54 -22.76 -0.39
CA ALA A 49 -9.54 -22.97 -1.84
C ALA A 49 -9.59 -24.48 -2.15
N GLY A 50 -10.60 -24.91 -2.91
CA GLY A 50 -10.94 -26.33 -3.13
C GLY A 50 -10.29 -26.99 -4.35
N SER A 51 -9.98 -26.24 -5.42
CA SER A 51 -9.17 -26.68 -6.58
C SER A 51 -8.99 -25.52 -7.59
N GLU A 52 -8.15 -25.73 -8.62
CA GLU A 52 -7.70 -24.71 -9.59
C GLU A 52 -8.81 -24.10 -10.48
N ASP A 53 -9.97 -24.75 -10.60
CA ASP A 53 -11.08 -24.31 -11.46
C ASP A 53 -12.35 -23.90 -10.69
N ASP A 54 -12.29 -23.92 -9.35
CA ASP A 54 -13.45 -23.69 -8.48
C ASP A 54 -13.06 -22.84 -7.27
N LEU A 55 -13.13 -21.50 -7.42
CA LEU A 55 -12.94 -20.58 -6.30
C LEU A 55 -14.18 -20.62 -5.39
N ARG A 56 -14.24 -21.63 -4.53
CA ARG A 56 -15.28 -21.73 -3.50
C ARG A 56 -14.88 -20.92 -2.28
N LEU A 57 -15.42 -19.71 -2.17
CA LEU A 57 -15.31 -18.92 -0.96
C LEU A 57 -16.24 -19.50 0.11
N PHE A 58 -15.75 -20.43 0.92
CA PHE A 58 -16.49 -20.94 2.09
C PHE A 58 -16.38 -19.95 3.24
N LEU A 59 -17.24 -18.95 3.21
CA LEU A 59 -17.35 -18.03 4.32
C LEU A 59 -18.23 -18.69 5.39
N SER A 60 -17.65 -19.01 6.55
CA SER A 60 -18.34 -19.56 7.72
C SER A 60 -18.57 -18.44 8.73
N GLY A 61 -19.76 -18.38 9.33
CA GLY A 61 -20.09 -17.37 10.33
C GLY A 61 -21.52 -17.55 10.85
N ASP A 62 -21.94 -16.70 11.78
CA ASP A 62 -23.32 -16.73 12.27
C ASP A 62 -24.33 -16.40 11.15
N ARG A 63 -25.62 -16.48 11.46
CA ARG A 63 -26.70 -16.23 10.48
C ARG A 63 -26.62 -14.83 9.83
N GLU A 64 -26.04 -13.85 10.54
CA GLU A 64 -25.83 -12.49 10.09
C GLU A 64 -24.63 -12.41 9.13
N ALA A 65 -23.56 -13.14 9.42
CA ALA A 65 -22.43 -13.33 8.53
C ALA A 65 -22.86 -14.07 7.25
N GLY A 66 -23.66 -15.14 7.35
CA GLY A 66 -24.21 -15.87 6.20
C GLY A 66 -24.95 -14.97 5.19
N LYS A 67 -25.76 -14.01 5.68
CA LYS A 67 -26.41 -13.02 4.81
C LYS A 67 -25.41 -12.06 4.15
N ARG A 68 -24.38 -11.61 4.87
CA ARG A 68 -23.31 -10.74 4.35
C ARG A 68 -22.50 -11.44 3.26
N ILE A 69 -22.26 -12.73 3.46
CA ILE A 69 -21.58 -13.64 2.54
C ILE A 69 -22.39 -13.79 1.25
N GLU A 70 -23.70 -14.05 1.35
CA GLU A 70 -24.60 -14.13 0.19
C GLU A 70 -24.67 -12.80 -0.58
N GLN A 71 -24.73 -11.67 0.12
CA GLN A 71 -24.67 -10.34 -0.50
C GLN A 71 -23.33 -10.12 -1.22
N GLY A 72 -22.21 -10.49 -0.59
CA GLY A 72 -20.88 -10.46 -1.19
C GLY A 72 -20.75 -11.36 -2.42
N ALA A 73 -21.30 -12.57 -2.37
CA ALA A 73 -21.37 -13.50 -3.49
C ALA A 73 -22.21 -12.96 -4.66
N ALA A 74 -23.37 -12.36 -4.36
CA ALA A 74 -24.19 -11.69 -5.37
C ALA A 74 -23.49 -10.47 -6.00
N MET A 75 -22.65 -9.76 -5.24
CA MET A 75 -21.79 -8.70 -5.76
C MET A 75 -20.66 -9.25 -6.63
N LEU A 76 -20.01 -10.34 -6.22
CA LEU A 76 -18.97 -11.03 -6.99
C LEU A 76 -19.46 -11.41 -8.39
N LEU A 77 -20.68 -11.95 -8.49
CA LEU A 77 -21.29 -12.33 -9.78
C LEU A 77 -21.47 -11.16 -10.77
N LYS A 78 -21.44 -9.91 -10.29
CA LYS A 78 -21.63 -8.71 -11.13
C LYS A 78 -20.33 -8.02 -11.52
N ARG A 79 -19.18 -8.48 -11.03
CA ARG A 79 -17.89 -7.81 -11.20
C ARG A 79 -16.99 -8.64 -12.11
N LYS A 80 -16.22 -7.96 -12.97
CA LYS A 80 -15.31 -8.63 -13.91
C LYS A 80 -13.99 -9.04 -13.24
N HIS A 81 -13.63 -8.34 -12.17
CA HIS A 81 -12.35 -8.51 -11.51
C HIS A 81 -12.49 -8.49 -9.99
N ALA A 82 -11.66 -9.28 -9.33
CA ALA A 82 -11.57 -9.35 -7.88
C ALA A 82 -10.11 -9.59 -7.46
N GLN A 83 -9.72 -9.06 -6.30
CA GLN A 83 -8.44 -9.36 -5.65
C GLN A 83 -8.66 -9.61 -4.16
N LEU A 84 -8.16 -10.74 -3.68
CA LEU A 84 -8.10 -11.05 -2.26
C LEU A 84 -6.73 -10.64 -1.73
N THR A 85 -6.70 -9.81 -0.70
CA THR A 85 -5.48 -9.38 -0.03
C THR A 85 -5.51 -9.79 1.42
N ARG A 86 -4.45 -10.48 1.87
CA ARG A 86 -4.25 -10.84 3.29
C ARG A 86 -3.08 -10.06 3.88
N ILE A 87 -3.33 -9.35 4.97
CA ILE A 87 -2.31 -8.61 5.69
C ILE A 87 -2.31 -9.06 7.15
N THR A 88 -1.14 -9.48 7.61
CA THR A 88 -0.94 -10.00 8.96
C THR A 88 -0.02 -9.08 9.74
N TYR A 89 -0.41 -8.77 10.96
CA TYR A 89 0.36 -8.00 11.93
C TYR A 89 0.76 -8.95 13.05
N HIS A 90 1.98 -8.79 13.53
CA HIS A 90 2.51 -9.54 14.67
C HIS A 90 2.95 -8.51 15.71
N ASP A 91 2.47 -8.67 16.94
CA ASP A 91 3.12 -8.06 18.11
C ASP A 91 3.71 -9.17 19.01
N GLU A 92 4.15 -8.82 20.22
CA GLU A 92 4.77 -9.79 21.15
C GLU A 92 3.76 -10.84 21.68
N THR A 93 2.46 -10.57 21.61
CA THR A 93 1.41 -11.31 22.32
C THR A 93 0.29 -11.85 21.44
N GLU A 94 0.09 -11.26 20.27
CA GLU A 94 -1.06 -11.41 19.40
C GLU A 94 -0.63 -11.36 17.93
N THR A 95 -1.45 -12.00 17.09
CA THR A 95 -1.33 -11.92 15.63
C THR A 95 -2.70 -11.59 15.07
N TRP A 96 -2.78 -10.51 14.29
CA TRP A 96 -4.02 -10.08 13.67
C TRP A 96 -3.93 -10.25 12.17
N THR A 97 -4.94 -10.89 11.57
CA THR A 97 -5.02 -11.04 10.13
C THR A 97 -6.27 -10.36 9.58
N PHE A 98 -6.04 -9.48 8.61
CA PHE A 98 -7.08 -8.77 7.87
C PHE A 98 -7.14 -9.32 6.46
N VAL A 99 -8.35 -9.64 6.01
CA VAL A 99 -8.64 -10.12 4.67
C VAL A 99 -9.54 -9.09 3.98
N THR A 100 -9.08 -8.58 2.85
CA THR A 100 -9.80 -7.59 2.04
C THR A 100 -10.09 -8.18 0.69
N LEU A 101 -11.35 -8.07 0.25
CA LEU A 101 -11.79 -8.46 -1.09
C LEU A 101 -12.10 -7.20 -1.90
N ASP A 102 -11.18 -6.83 -2.77
CA ASP A 102 -11.32 -5.71 -3.69
C ASP A 102 -12.07 -6.15 -4.94
N LEU A 103 -13.12 -5.42 -5.35
CA LEU A 103 -13.96 -5.75 -6.50
C LEU A 103 -14.08 -4.58 -7.46
N TRP A 104 -13.93 -4.82 -8.78
CA TRP A 104 -14.06 -3.77 -9.78
C TRP A 104 -14.54 -4.27 -11.15
N ASN A 105 -15.02 -3.34 -11.98
CA ASN A 105 -15.56 -3.63 -13.32
C ASN A 105 -14.55 -3.44 -14.43
N ASP A 106 -13.90 -2.29 -14.47
CA ASP A 106 -12.99 -1.92 -15.55
C ASP A 106 -11.57 -1.96 -15.02
N ALA A 107 -10.69 -2.71 -15.68
CA ALA A 107 -9.30 -2.82 -15.27
C ALA A 107 -8.62 -1.44 -15.40
N PRO A 108 -8.32 -0.75 -14.29
CA PRO A 108 -7.62 0.53 -14.36
C PRO A 108 -6.11 0.33 -14.55
N PHE A 109 -5.69 -0.92 -14.73
CA PHE A 109 -4.30 -1.34 -14.84
C PHE A 109 -3.96 -1.62 -16.29
N GLY A 110 -2.77 -1.22 -16.70
CA GLY A 110 -2.22 -1.53 -18.00
C GLY A 110 -2.09 -3.03 -18.22
N ALA A 111 -2.19 -3.46 -19.48
CA ALA A 111 -1.82 -4.81 -19.85
C ALA A 111 -0.34 -5.07 -19.54
N ALA A 112 0.01 -6.32 -19.28
CA ALA A 112 1.42 -6.69 -19.18
C ALA A 112 2.16 -6.31 -20.47
N PRO A 113 3.36 -5.73 -20.39
CA PRO A 113 4.15 -5.43 -21.57
C PRO A 113 4.39 -6.69 -22.41
N THR A 114 4.17 -6.57 -23.72
CA THR A 114 4.45 -7.62 -24.69
C THR A 114 5.57 -7.13 -25.61
N GLY A 115 6.72 -7.79 -25.54
CA GLY A 115 7.89 -7.35 -26.29
C GLY A 115 9.17 -8.00 -25.77
N PRO A 116 10.30 -7.79 -26.48
CA PRO A 116 11.59 -8.25 -25.98
C PRO A 116 11.90 -7.54 -24.65
N ALA A 117 12.33 -8.30 -23.66
CA ALA A 117 12.83 -7.75 -22.42
C ALA A 117 14.00 -6.79 -22.72
N PRO A 118 14.00 -5.57 -22.14
CA PRO A 118 15.18 -4.72 -22.17
C PRO A 118 16.39 -5.47 -21.57
N ALA A 119 17.59 -5.10 -22.02
CA ALA A 119 18.82 -5.61 -21.42
C ALA A 119 18.86 -5.27 -19.92
N ASP A 120 19.53 -6.10 -19.11
CA ASP A 120 19.78 -5.78 -17.71
C ASP A 120 20.88 -4.69 -17.61
N PRO A 121 20.54 -3.43 -17.31
CA PRO A 121 21.49 -2.32 -17.37
C PRO A 121 22.61 -2.51 -16.36
N GLY A 122 23.79 -2.92 -16.82
CA GLY A 122 24.94 -3.21 -15.96
C GLY A 122 24.77 -4.43 -15.04
N GLY A 123 23.79 -5.32 -15.33
CA GLY A 123 23.50 -6.47 -14.45
C GLY A 123 22.92 -6.04 -13.09
N LEU A 124 22.28 -4.88 -13.01
CA LEU A 124 21.75 -4.30 -11.76
C LEU A 124 20.43 -4.94 -11.35
N VAL A 125 19.55 -5.26 -12.31
CA VAL A 125 18.24 -5.88 -12.03
C VAL A 125 18.43 -7.26 -11.42
N SER A 126 19.30 -8.08 -12.02
CA SER A 126 19.63 -9.41 -11.48
C SER A 126 20.28 -9.30 -10.09
N ALA A 127 21.16 -8.32 -9.88
CA ALA A 127 21.79 -8.09 -8.58
C ALA A 127 20.79 -7.65 -7.50
N TRP A 128 19.80 -6.83 -7.87
CA TRP A 128 18.72 -6.46 -6.97
C TRP A 128 17.88 -7.67 -6.56
N GLN A 129 17.53 -8.54 -7.50
CA GLN A 129 16.76 -9.76 -7.20
C GLN A 129 17.54 -10.69 -6.25
N GLU A 130 18.86 -10.80 -6.43
CA GLU A 130 19.73 -11.55 -5.52
C GLU A 130 19.77 -10.93 -4.11
N TYR A 131 19.98 -9.60 -4.04
CA TYR A 131 19.92 -8.83 -2.78
C TYR A 131 18.58 -9.02 -2.07
N GLU A 132 17.47 -8.93 -2.81
CA GLU A 132 16.12 -9.08 -2.27
C GLU A 132 15.90 -10.49 -1.71
N ALA A 133 16.23 -11.52 -2.50
CA ALA A 133 16.11 -12.92 -2.07
C ALA A 133 16.91 -13.20 -0.78
N ARG A 134 18.14 -12.70 -0.72
CA ARG A 134 19.02 -12.85 0.44
C ARG A 134 18.52 -12.08 1.66
N GLY A 135 18.09 -10.84 1.47
CA GLY A 135 17.52 -10.01 2.52
C GLY A 135 16.27 -10.62 3.15
N TRP A 136 15.36 -11.17 2.33
CA TRP A 136 14.19 -11.90 2.84
C TRP A 136 14.56 -13.16 3.63
N ALA A 137 15.57 -13.91 3.19
CA ALA A 137 16.07 -15.07 3.91
C ALA A 137 16.62 -14.68 5.29
N LEU A 138 17.44 -13.62 5.34
CA LEU A 138 17.98 -13.09 6.59
C LEU A 138 16.90 -12.54 7.52
N GLN A 139 15.88 -11.87 6.98
CA GLN A 139 14.80 -11.31 7.81
C GLN A 139 14.00 -12.41 8.49
N ARG A 140 13.66 -13.49 7.76
CA ARG A 140 12.98 -14.66 8.33
C ARG A 140 13.82 -15.36 9.40
N ALA A 141 15.14 -15.32 9.26
CA ALA A 141 16.08 -15.83 10.26
C ALA A 141 16.34 -14.85 11.42
N GLY A 142 15.72 -13.66 11.43
CA GLY A 142 15.95 -12.61 12.43
C GLY A 142 17.30 -11.89 12.30
N GLY A 143 18.05 -12.12 11.22
CA GLY A 143 19.38 -11.55 10.98
C GLY A 143 19.39 -10.10 10.48
N VAL A 144 18.26 -9.62 9.94
CA VAL A 144 18.08 -8.21 9.57
C VAL A 144 16.77 -7.66 10.12
N ARG A 145 16.80 -6.37 10.47
CA ARG A 145 15.63 -5.60 10.91
C ARG A 145 15.29 -4.54 9.85
N PRO A 146 14.03 -4.06 9.79
CA PRO A 146 13.68 -2.92 8.97
C PRO A 146 14.60 -1.73 9.27
N VAL A 147 15.13 -1.10 8.23
CA VAL A 147 16.00 0.08 8.36
C VAL A 147 15.18 1.34 8.13
N LYS A 148 15.44 2.37 8.96
CA LYS A 148 14.83 3.70 8.79
C LYS A 148 15.60 4.55 7.77
N ASP A 149 16.91 4.36 7.70
CA ASP A 149 17.81 5.08 6.80
C ASP A 149 18.92 4.15 6.32
N CYS A 150 19.33 4.34 5.07
CA CYS A 150 20.41 3.63 4.40
C CYS A 150 21.19 4.51 3.42
N GLY A 151 20.98 5.84 3.45
CA GLY A 151 21.67 6.81 2.59
C GLY A 151 21.17 6.88 1.14
N ALA A 152 20.40 5.89 0.67
CA ALA A 152 19.70 5.94 -0.61
C ALA A 152 18.30 6.58 -0.46
N LEU A 153 17.64 6.94 -1.57
CA LEU A 153 16.25 7.42 -1.56
C LEU A 153 15.29 6.36 -0.99
N HIS A 154 15.55 5.08 -1.26
CA HIS A 154 14.86 3.96 -0.62
C HIS A 154 15.75 2.72 -0.60
N CYS A 155 15.59 1.86 0.40
CA CYS A 155 16.13 0.50 0.44
C CYS A 155 15.22 -0.40 1.27
N LEU A 156 15.34 -1.72 1.08
CA LEU A 156 14.45 -2.69 1.73
C LEU A 156 15.02 -3.22 3.05
N PHE A 157 16.29 -3.65 3.06
CA PHE A 157 16.94 -4.29 4.21
C PHE A 157 18.17 -3.53 4.72
N GLY A 158 18.53 -2.42 4.06
CA GLY A 158 19.79 -1.72 4.28
C GLY A 158 21.01 -2.56 3.89
N PHE A 159 22.18 -2.14 4.37
CA PHE A 159 23.49 -2.70 3.99
C PHE A 159 24.42 -2.97 5.19
N ALA A 160 23.88 -2.96 6.40
CA ALA A 160 24.68 -3.18 7.62
C ALA A 160 25.08 -4.64 7.80
N HIS A 161 24.27 -5.59 7.32
CA HIS A 161 24.56 -7.01 7.42
C HIS A 161 25.71 -7.40 6.47
N PRO A 162 26.71 -8.19 6.90
CA PRO A 162 27.87 -8.54 6.06
C PRO A 162 27.50 -9.17 4.71
N GLU A 163 26.47 -10.02 4.69
CA GLU A 163 25.99 -10.67 3.47
C GLU A 163 25.28 -9.71 2.48
N LEU A 164 24.89 -8.53 2.93
CA LEU A 164 24.23 -7.51 2.11
C LEU A 164 25.15 -6.33 1.78
N ALA A 165 26.23 -6.14 2.53
CA ALA A 165 27.10 -4.96 2.45
C ALA A 165 27.68 -4.71 1.05
N SER A 166 28.05 -5.78 0.33
CA SER A 166 28.66 -5.68 -1.01
C SER A 166 27.72 -5.14 -2.09
N TYR A 167 26.40 -5.26 -1.91
CA TYR A 167 25.45 -4.71 -2.88
C TYR A 167 25.38 -3.18 -2.84
N ARG A 168 25.82 -2.55 -1.73
CA ARG A 168 25.75 -1.09 -1.58
C ARG A 168 26.53 -0.37 -2.67
N SER A 169 27.83 -0.63 -2.81
CA SER A 169 28.66 0.03 -3.83
C SER A 169 28.15 -0.28 -5.23
N ARG A 170 27.71 -1.54 -5.46
CA ARG A 170 27.12 -1.94 -6.74
C ARG A 170 25.91 -1.08 -7.13
N PHE A 171 25.03 -0.76 -6.20
CA PHE A 171 23.87 0.08 -6.49
C PHE A 171 24.23 1.58 -6.50
N ASP A 172 24.98 2.06 -5.50
CA ASP A 172 25.33 3.48 -5.32
C ASP A 172 26.23 4.03 -6.45
N GLU A 173 26.98 3.16 -7.13
CA GLU A 173 27.80 3.49 -8.31
C GLU A 173 27.15 3.07 -9.63
N GLY A 174 26.35 1.99 -9.61
CA GLY A 174 25.76 1.42 -10.81
C GLY A 174 24.53 2.16 -11.31
N VAL A 175 23.67 2.64 -10.40
CA VAL A 175 22.40 3.29 -10.77
C VAL A 175 22.61 4.69 -11.36
N PRO A 176 23.45 5.58 -10.78
CA PRO A 176 23.68 6.90 -11.36
C PRO A 176 24.13 6.84 -12.83
N GLY A 177 23.45 7.57 -13.70
CA GLY A 177 23.69 7.60 -15.14
C GLY A 177 23.03 6.45 -15.93
N ARG A 178 22.23 5.59 -15.27
CA ARG A 178 21.49 4.49 -15.89
C ARG A 178 19.99 4.55 -15.60
N GLU A 179 19.49 5.63 -15.01
CA GLU A 179 18.11 5.79 -14.58
C GLU A 179 17.12 5.54 -15.71
N GLU A 180 17.32 6.12 -16.90
CA GLU A 180 16.39 5.92 -18.04
C GLU A 180 16.38 4.45 -18.49
N ALA A 181 17.54 3.80 -18.56
CA ALA A 181 17.62 2.39 -18.95
C ALA A 181 16.92 1.47 -17.92
N ILE A 182 17.03 1.79 -16.63
CA ILE A 182 16.27 1.11 -15.56
C ILE A 182 14.77 1.44 -15.69
N GLY A 183 14.42 2.67 -16.04
CA GLY A 183 13.04 3.08 -16.33
C GLY A 183 12.42 2.32 -17.52
N GLU A 184 13.21 2.02 -18.55
CA GLU A 184 12.77 1.16 -19.66
C GLU A 184 12.49 -0.28 -19.19
N VAL A 185 13.31 -0.83 -18.29
CA VAL A 185 12.99 -2.12 -17.63
C VAL A 185 11.66 -2.01 -16.91
N LEU A 186 11.47 -0.98 -16.07
CA LEU A 186 10.24 -0.76 -15.28
C LEU A 186 8.97 -0.74 -16.12
N VAL A 187 9.00 -0.31 -17.38
CA VAL A 187 7.79 -0.14 -18.21
C VAL A 187 7.64 -1.16 -19.33
N ARG A 188 8.72 -1.85 -19.74
CA ARG A 188 8.70 -2.71 -20.94
C ARG A 188 9.07 -4.16 -20.71
N ASP A 189 9.73 -4.47 -19.59
CA ASP A 189 10.14 -5.85 -19.33
C ASP A 189 8.89 -6.73 -19.14
N PRO A 190 8.73 -7.85 -19.88
CA PRO A 190 7.56 -8.71 -19.73
C PRO A 190 7.50 -9.35 -18.33
N ASP A 191 8.63 -9.51 -17.64
CA ASP A 191 8.70 -10.10 -16.31
C ASP A 191 8.36 -9.05 -15.21
N PRO A 192 7.22 -9.20 -14.50
CA PRO A 192 6.86 -8.27 -13.42
C PRO A 192 7.87 -8.24 -12.27
N GLU A 193 8.65 -9.30 -12.06
CA GLU A 193 9.68 -9.34 -11.01
C GLU A 193 10.84 -8.40 -11.35
N ARG A 194 11.26 -8.38 -12.61
CA ARG A 194 12.29 -7.45 -13.11
C ARG A 194 11.80 -6.01 -13.10
N ARG A 195 10.54 -5.76 -13.49
CA ARG A 195 9.93 -4.42 -13.36
C ARG A 195 9.87 -3.94 -11.91
N ALA A 196 9.47 -4.83 -10.99
CA ALA A 196 9.39 -4.51 -9.57
C ALA A 196 10.77 -4.21 -8.97
N ALA A 197 11.81 -4.96 -9.38
CA ALA A 197 13.20 -4.70 -9.02
C ALA A 197 13.70 -3.35 -9.56
N ALA A 198 13.36 -3.01 -10.80
CA ALA A 198 13.71 -1.73 -11.41
C ALA A 198 13.16 -0.53 -10.62
N ALA A 199 11.91 -0.62 -10.12
CA ALA A 199 11.34 0.43 -9.27
C ALA A 199 12.20 0.68 -8.00
N PHE A 200 12.65 -0.38 -7.32
CA PHE A 200 13.50 -0.20 -6.14
C PHE A 200 14.91 0.26 -6.48
N LEU A 201 15.50 -0.21 -7.59
CA LEU A 201 16.80 0.26 -8.06
C LEU A 201 16.80 1.77 -8.33
N LEU A 202 15.72 2.33 -8.87
CA LEU A 202 15.61 3.78 -9.03
C LEU A 202 15.70 4.53 -7.68
N GLY A 203 15.33 3.88 -6.57
CA GLY A 203 15.55 4.39 -5.21
C GLY A 203 17.03 4.57 -4.81
N HIS A 204 17.98 4.08 -5.61
CA HIS A 204 19.42 4.29 -5.42
C HIS A 204 19.99 5.44 -6.25
N SER A 205 19.18 6.15 -7.03
CA SER A 205 19.64 7.39 -7.69
C SER A 205 19.91 8.50 -6.65
N ARG A 206 20.72 9.48 -7.06
CA ARG A 206 21.00 10.71 -6.31
C ARG A 206 20.11 11.88 -6.71
N GLU A 207 19.27 11.70 -7.73
CA GLU A 207 18.52 12.75 -8.40
C GLU A 207 17.00 12.46 -8.30
N PRO A 208 16.33 12.81 -7.19
CA PRO A 208 14.89 12.59 -7.04
C PRO A 208 14.05 13.15 -8.18
N ALA A 209 14.42 14.34 -8.69
CA ALA A 209 13.74 15.01 -9.79
C ALA A 209 13.78 14.21 -11.11
N VAL A 210 14.84 13.41 -11.33
CA VAL A 210 14.95 12.52 -12.49
C VAL A 210 14.13 11.25 -12.26
N VAL A 211 14.22 10.67 -11.07
CA VAL A 211 13.62 9.36 -10.78
C VAL A 211 12.11 9.40 -10.61
N VAL A 212 11.54 10.46 -10.03
CA VAL A 212 10.09 10.52 -9.79
C VAL A 212 9.29 10.37 -11.09
N PRO A 213 9.55 11.12 -12.18
CA PRO A 213 8.88 10.92 -13.46
C PRO A 213 8.99 9.48 -14.00
N LEU A 214 10.12 8.80 -13.79
CA LEU A 214 10.32 7.41 -14.22
C LEU A 214 9.47 6.43 -13.42
N LEU A 215 9.50 6.55 -12.08
CA LEU A 215 8.68 5.73 -11.18
C LEU A 215 7.20 5.84 -11.52
N LEU A 216 6.72 7.07 -11.75
CA LEU A 216 5.30 7.33 -12.01
C LEU A 216 4.77 6.66 -13.29
N ARG A 217 5.63 6.26 -14.23
CA ARG A 217 5.23 5.47 -15.41
C ARG A 217 4.71 4.07 -15.02
N GLY A 218 5.17 3.51 -13.89
CA GLY A 218 4.74 2.20 -13.38
C GLY A 218 3.54 2.25 -12.43
N LEU A 219 2.94 3.42 -12.20
CA LEU A 219 1.86 3.59 -11.23
C LEU A 219 0.58 2.81 -11.58
N THR A 220 0.37 2.54 -12.87
CA THR A 220 -0.78 1.78 -13.38
C THR A 220 -0.37 0.43 -13.95
N ASP A 221 0.81 -0.09 -13.61
CA ASP A 221 1.28 -1.40 -14.09
C ASP A 221 0.27 -2.52 -13.79
N GLY A 222 0.15 -3.51 -14.68
CA GLY A 222 -0.72 -4.68 -14.49
C GLY A 222 -0.39 -5.49 -13.23
N SER A 223 0.86 -5.47 -12.79
CA SER A 223 1.35 -6.14 -11.58
C SER A 223 1.19 -5.27 -10.34
N SER A 224 0.46 -5.79 -9.35
CA SER A 224 0.36 -5.16 -8.02
C SER A 224 1.72 -5.01 -7.34
N LYS A 225 2.66 -5.93 -7.57
CA LYS A 225 4.02 -5.86 -7.02
C LYS A 225 4.77 -4.63 -7.55
N VAL A 226 4.66 -4.35 -8.85
CA VAL A 226 5.31 -3.19 -9.48
C VAL A 226 4.72 -1.90 -8.93
N ARG A 227 3.38 -1.77 -8.92
CA ARG A 227 2.70 -0.59 -8.36
C ARG A 227 3.04 -0.35 -6.89
N ASN A 228 3.10 -1.43 -6.09
CA ASN A 228 3.50 -1.34 -4.69
C ASN A 228 4.91 -0.77 -4.53
N ASN A 229 5.88 -1.29 -5.30
CA ASN A 229 7.27 -0.83 -5.22
C ASN A 229 7.42 0.62 -5.70
N VAL A 230 6.74 0.99 -6.79
CA VAL A 230 6.68 2.38 -7.28
C VAL A 230 6.16 3.31 -6.19
N LEU A 231 5.00 3.00 -5.61
CA LEU A 231 4.40 3.82 -4.56
C LEU A 231 5.28 3.91 -3.31
N ARG A 232 5.96 2.82 -2.93
CA ARG A 232 6.88 2.82 -1.79
C ARG A 232 8.06 3.75 -2.00
N VAL A 233 8.74 3.65 -3.14
CA VAL A 233 9.90 4.50 -3.43
C VAL A 233 9.47 5.96 -3.57
N SER A 234 8.42 6.24 -4.33
CA SER A 234 7.89 7.60 -4.48
C SER A 234 7.44 8.19 -3.14
N GLY A 235 6.76 7.41 -2.29
CA GLY A 235 6.34 7.86 -0.96
C GLY A 235 7.53 8.17 -0.04
N GLN A 236 8.60 7.39 -0.13
CA GLN A 236 9.84 7.66 0.61
C GLN A 236 10.60 8.88 0.09
N ILE A 237 10.52 9.18 -1.21
CA ILE A 237 11.03 10.44 -1.77
C ILE A 237 10.20 11.62 -1.27
N ALA A 238 8.87 11.52 -1.34
CA ALA A 238 7.95 12.54 -0.84
C ALA A 238 8.13 12.81 0.67
N SER A 239 8.48 11.77 1.45
CA SER A 239 8.83 11.93 2.86
C SER A 239 10.14 12.69 3.09
N ARG A 240 10.89 13.07 2.07
CA ARG A 240 12.09 13.91 2.21
C ARG A 240 11.99 15.24 1.48
N ASP A 241 10.94 15.41 0.69
CA ASP A 241 10.70 16.60 -0.13
C ASP A 241 9.28 17.13 0.11
N ALA A 242 9.20 18.24 0.85
CA ALA A 242 7.92 18.90 1.14
C ALA A 242 7.27 19.53 -0.11
N SER A 243 8.02 19.70 -1.21
CA SER A 243 7.51 20.24 -2.48
C SER A 243 6.93 19.17 -3.41
N PHE A 244 6.96 17.90 -3.01
CA PHE A 244 6.44 16.80 -3.79
C PHE A 244 4.94 16.99 -4.09
N ASP A 245 4.57 16.93 -5.37
CA ASP A 245 3.18 17.03 -5.81
C ASP A 245 2.36 15.81 -5.32
N PRO A 246 1.28 16.00 -4.52
CA PRO A 246 0.45 14.89 -4.04
C PRO A 246 -0.42 14.23 -5.12
N ALA A 247 -0.58 14.84 -6.31
CA ALA A 247 -1.49 14.36 -7.35
C ALA A 247 -1.30 12.88 -7.77
N PRO A 248 -0.07 12.34 -7.88
CA PRO A 248 0.11 10.92 -8.19
C PRO A 248 -0.44 9.99 -7.11
N PHE A 249 -0.29 10.34 -5.83
CA PHE A 249 -0.85 9.54 -4.74
C PHE A 249 -2.38 9.66 -4.66
N LEU A 250 -2.94 10.85 -4.96
CA LEU A 250 -4.39 11.02 -5.09
C LEU A 250 -4.98 10.11 -6.18
N ARG A 251 -4.32 10.01 -7.35
CA ARG A 251 -4.73 9.06 -8.40
C ARG A 251 -4.66 7.61 -7.92
N ALA A 252 -3.67 7.28 -7.10
CA ALA A 252 -3.50 5.92 -6.56
C ALA A 252 -4.55 5.56 -5.49
N LEU A 253 -5.17 6.53 -4.80
CA LEU A 253 -6.30 6.27 -3.90
C LEU A 253 -7.53 5.73 -4.63
N ALA A 254 -7.72 6.12 -5.89
CA ALA A 254 -8.82 5.66 -6.72
C ALA A 254 -8.58 4.24 -7.31
N LEU A 255 -7.38 3.67 -7.11
CA LEU A 255 -7.11 2.30 -7.55
C LEU A 255 -7.87 1.30 -6.67
N PRO A 256 -8.41 0.22 -7.26
CA PRO A 256 -9.30 -0.69 -6.55
C PRO A 256 -8.58 -1.51 -5.48
N VAL A 257 -7.26 -1.69 -5.58
CA VAL A 257 -6.50 -2.63 -4.76
C VAL A 257 -6.08 -1.98 -3.44
N VAL A 258 -6.39 -2.62 -2.32
CA VAL A 258 -6.15 -2.09 -0.97
C VAL A 258 -4.67 -1.80 -0.69
N THR A 259 -3.74 -2.55 -1.28
CA THR A 259 -2.31 -2.30 -1.09
C THR A 259 -1.85 -1.01 -1.77
N ASP A 260 -2.46 -0.66 -2.90
CA ASP A 260 -2.14 0.58 -3.62
C ASP A 260 -2.65 1.78 -2.82
N ARG A 261 -3.91 1.69 -2.36
CA ARG A 261 -4.54 2.67 -1.45
C ARG A 261 -3.72 2.85 -0.18
N ASN A 262 -3.25 1.76 0.43
CA ASN A 262 -2.43 1.83 1.63
C ASN A 262 -1.15 2.65 1.41
N LYS A 263 -0.39 2.38 0.35
CA LYS A 263 0.87 3.10 0.10
C LYS A 263 0.63 4.55 -0.29
N ALA A 264 -0.42 4.82 -1.06
CA ALA A 264 -0.86 6.17 -1.37
C ALA A 264 -1.24 6.96 -0.12
N LEU A 265 -2.05 6.38 0.78
CA LEU A 265 -2.47 7.02 2.03
C LEU A 265 -1.28 7.33 2.94
N VAL A 266 -0.33 6.40 3.10
CA VAL A 266 0.87 6.64 3.93
C VAL A 266 1.70 7.80 3.37
N ALA A 267 1.88 7.88 2.06
CA ALA A 267 2.59 8.98 1.43
C ALA A 267 1.84 10.32 1.61
N LEU A 268 0.53 10.33 1.40
CA LEU A 268 -0.32 11.51 1.58
C LEU A 268 -0.37 11.98 3.04
N ALA A 269 -0.48 11.05 3.99
CA ALA A 269 -0.43 11.37 5.42
C ALA A 269 0.90 12.01 5.79
N THR A 270 2.02 11.48 5.29
CA THR A 270 3.35 12.05 5.51
C THR A 270 3.47 13.49 5.01
N LEU A 271 2.86 13.80 3.85
CA LEU A 271 2.80 15.17 3.34
C LEU A 271 1.85 16.05 4.17
N ALA A 272 0.68 15.52 4.52
CA ALA A 272 -0.36 16.22 5.25
C ALA A 272 0.10 16.68 6.65
N VAL A 273 0.81 15.82 7.40
CA VAL A 273 1.25 16.16 8.77
C VAL A 273 2.31 17.27 8.82
N ARG A 274 2.92 17.62 7.68
CA ARG A 274 3.94 18.68 7.58
C ARG A 274 3.35 20.06 7.33
N ASP A 275 2.24 20.10 6.59
CA ASP A 275 1.62 21.34 6.17
C ASP A 275 0.10 21.18 6.13
N LYS A 276 -0.58 21.93 7.00
CA LYS A 276 -2.04 21.96 7.09
C LYS A 276 -2.72 22.40 5.79
N ALA A 277 -2.09 23.29 5.01
CA ALA A 277 -2.62 23.71 3.71
C ALA A 277 -2.54 22.56 2.70
N VAL A 278 -1.45 21.79 2.70
CA VAL A 278 -1.33 20.56 1.91
C VAL A 278 -2.36 19.53 2.36
N ALA A 279 -2.54 19.32 3.66
CA ALA A 279 -3.56 18.42 4.21
C ALA A 279 -4.99 18.78 3.74
N ARG A 280 -5.35 20.08 3.81
CA ARG A 280 -6.65 20.59 3.32
C ARG A 280 -6.79 20.41 1.80
N SER A 281 -5.70 20.59 1.05
CA SER A 281 -5.69 20.38 -0.41
C SER A 281 -5.94 18.90 -0.75
N ILE A 282 -5.23 17.99 -0.11
CA ILE A 282 -5.39 16.53 -0.24
C ILE A 282 -6.84 16.13 0.08
N LEU A 283 -7.35 16.57 1.24
CA LEU A 283 -8.69 16.20 1.68
C LEU A 283 -9.79 16.72 0.75
N ARG A 284 -9.65 17.94 0.23
CA ARG A 284 -10.58 18.51 -0.75
C ARG A 284 -10.55 17.77 -2.09
N ALA A 285 -9.39 17.22 -2.48
CA ALA A 285 -9.25 16.53 -3.75
C ALA A 285 -9.81 15.10 -3.74
N ALA A 286 -9.87 14.45 -2.58
CA ALA A 286 -10.32 13.05 -2.44
C ALA A 286 -11.08 12.79 -1.13
N PRO A 287 -12.15 13.57 -0.81
CA PRO A 287 -12.84 13.45 0.47
C PRO A 287 -13.48 12.08 0.65
N ASP A 288 -14.10 11.55 -0.40
CA ASP A 288 -14.81 10.27 -0.37
C ASP A 288 -13.85 9.10 -0.21
N GLU A 289 -12.72 9.08 -0.91
CA GLU A 289 -11.71 8.03 -0.81
C GLU A 289 -11.06 8.00 0.58
N ILE A 290 -10.81 9.17 1.18
CA ILE A 290 -10.24 9.27 2.53
C ILE A 290 -11.26 8.80 3.57
N LEU A 291 -12.52 9.24 3.48
CA LEU A 291 -13.59 8.80 4.39
C LEU A 291 -13.90 7.30 4.23
N ALA A 292 -13.85 6.77 3.01
CA ALA A 292 -13.99 5.34 2.76
C ALA A 292 -12.83 4.55 3.40
N SER A 293 -11.60 5.06 3.29
CA SER A 293 -10.42 4.44 3.90
C SER A 293 -10.46 4.46 5.43
N LEU A 294 -10.97 5.54 6.02
CA LEU A 294 -11.22 5.62 7.47
C LEU A 294 -12.25 4.56 7.93
N ALA A 295 -13.23 4.23 7.10
CA ALA A 295 -14.26 3.24 7.43
C ALA A 295 -13.76 1.78 7.35
N LEU A 296 -12.52 1.54 6.92
CA LEU A 296 -11.95 0.19 6.86
C LEU A 296 -11.60 -0.30 8.27
N ALA A 297 -11.84 -1.60 8.52
CA ALA A 297 -11.36 -2.25 9.75
C ALA A 297 -9.83 -2.36 9.77
N GLN A 298 -9.19 -2.38 8.59
CA GLN A 298 -7.76 -2.59 8.47
C GLN A 298 -6.95 -1.33 8.87
N PRO A 299 -6.10 -1.40 9.92
CA PRO A 299 -5.47 -0.22 10.49
C PRO A 299 -4.57 0.56 9.52
N ASN A 300 -3.84 -0.14 8.66
CA ASN A 300 -2.87 0.53 7.76
C ASN A 300 -3.51 1.51 6.76
N ASN A 301 -4.79 1.37 6.43
CA ASN A 301 -5.50 2.35 5.60
C ASN A 301 -6.25 3.35 6.49
N ARG A 302 -6.97 2.83 7.49
CA ARG A 302 -7.75 3.62 8.44
C ARG A 302 -6.92 4.69 9.13
N ASP A 303 -5.80 4.30 9.71
CA ASP A 303 -5.00 5.16 10.58
C ASP A 303 -4.32 6.26 9.74
N ALA A 304 -3.83 5.92 8.55
CA ALA A 304 -3.28 6.91 7.61
C ALA A 304 -4.36 7.91 7.12
N ALA A 305 -5.59 7.44 6.86
CA ALA A 305 -6.71 8.33 6.54
C ALA A 305 -7.06 9.26 7.72
N LEU A 306 -7.04 8.73 8.94
CA LEU A 306 -7.26 9.49 10.16
C LEU A 306 -6.18 10.56 10.37
N GLU A 307 -4.91 10.26 10.08
CA GLU A 307 -3.82 11.24 10.14
C GLU A 307 -4.05 12.42 9.19
N ILE A 308 -4.50 12.16 7.95
CA ILE A 308 -4.83 13.22 6.99
C ILE A 308 -5.97 14.11 7.52
N LEU A 309 -7.02 13.50 8.07
CA LEU A 309 -8.17 14.20 8.65
C LEU A 309 -7.78 15.05 9.87
N ARG A 310 -6.93 14.52 10.75
CA ARG A 310 -6.38 15.25 11.90
C ARG A 310 -5.51 16.41 11.45
N ALA A 311 -4.61 16.19 10.50
CA ALA A 311 -3.76 17.24 9.95
C ALA A 311 -4.57 18.38 9.31
N ALA A 312 -5.60 18.05 8.52
CA ALA A 312 -6.45 19.04 7.85
C ALA A 312 -7.32 19.85 8.82
N SER A 313 -7.88 19.18 9.84
CA SER A 313 -8.73 19.81 10.85
C SER A 313 -7.93 20.57 11.91
N GLY A 314 -6.77 20.06 12.31
CA GLY A 314 -6.05 20.45 13.53
C GLY A 314 -6.60 19.79 14.78
N ARG A 315 -7.54 18.84 14.66
CA ARG A 315 -8.13 18.13 15.79
C ARG A 315 -7.22 17.00 16.24
N THR A 316 -7.09 16.83 17.55
CA THR A 316 -6.26 15.79 18.17
C THR A 316 -7.08 14.64 18.75
N ASP A 317 -8.40 14.78 18.83
CA ASP A 317 -9.25 13.74 19.40
C ASP A 317 -9.28 12.53 18.47
N GLY A 318 -8.80 11.40 18.99
CA GLY A 318 -8.48 10.22 18.20
C GLY A 318 -9.68 9.41 17.70
N SER A 319 -10.84 10.05 17.58
CA SER A 319 -12.10 9.41 17.25
C SER A 319 -12.07 8.84 15.83
N CYS A 320 -12.29 7.54 15.72
CA CYS A 320 -12.57 6.85 14.46
C CYS A 320 -14.05 6.93 14.06
N ASP A 321 -14.82 7.86 14.63
CA ASP A 321 -16.23 8.08 14.31
C ASP A 321 -16.35 8.64 12.89
N VAL A 322 -16.55 7.73 11.93
CA VAL A 322 -16.66 8.03 10.50
C VAL A 322 -17.81 9.01 10.24
N ASP A 323 -18.92 8.92 10.96
CA ASP A 323 -20.07 9.80 10.74
C ASP A 323 -19.80 11.23 11.20
N ARG A 324 -19.04 11.38 12.29
CA ARG A 324 -18.54 12.69 12.71
C ARG A 324 -17.61 13.30 11.67
N TRP A 325 -16.66 12.53 11.13
CA TRP A 325 -15.77 13.01 10.07
C TRP A 325 -16.54 13.37 8.79
N LYS A 326 -17.53 12.56 8.40
CA LYS A 326 -18.44 12.88 7.27
C LYS A 326 -19.19 14.19 7.47
N ARG A 327 -19.74 14.44 8.68
CA ARG A 327 -20.43 15.70 8.99
C ARG A 327 -19.47 16.89 8.89
N TRP A 328 -18.27 16.74 9.43
CA TRP A 328 -17.24 17.78 9.39
C TRP A 328 -16.81 18.09 7.95
N VAL A 329 -16.48 17.08 7.14
CA VAL A 329 -16.09 17.28 5.72
C VAL A 329 -17.19 18.02 4.95
N ARG A 330 -18.47 17.64 5.10
CA ARG A 330 -19.59 18.34 4.45
C ARG A 330 -19.74 19.80 4.89
N ALA A 331 -19.51 20.08 6.18
CA ALA A 331 -19.50 21.45 6.67
C ALA A 331 -18.36 22.26 6.01
N CYS A 332 -17.16 21.66 5.88
CA CYS A 332 -16.03 22.30 5.20
C CYS A 332 -16.31 22.61 3.73
N GLU A 333 -16.95 21.68 3.01
CA GLU A 333 -17.37 21.88 1.62
C GLU A 333 -18.35 23.06 1.49
N THR A 334 -19.31 23.15 2.40
CA THR A 334 -20.30 24.24 2.44
C THR A 334 -19.62 25.60 2.68
N LEU A 335 -18.56 25.63 3.50
CA LEU A 335 -17.77 26.82 3.79
C LEU A 335 -16.64 27.07 2.77
N ALA A 336 -16.63 26.34 1.65
CA ALA A 336 -15.59 26.42 0.62
C ALA A 336 -14.15 26.32 1.20
N TRP A 337 -13.99 25.54 2.28
CA TRP A 337 -12.72 25.34 2.98
C TRP A 337 -12.08 26.63 3.55
N GLN A 338 -12.88 27.66 3.87
CA GLN A 338 -12.42 28.87 4.53
C GLN A 338 -12.01 28.61 6.00
N ASP A 339 -11.23 29.54 6.57
CA ASP A 339 -10.92 29.52 8.00
C ASP A 339 -12.23 29.68 8.81
N GLY A 340 -12.57 28.64 9.58
CA GLY A 340 -13.93 28.46 10.14
C GLY A 340 -14.46 27.03 10.01
N CYS A 341 -13.79 26.20 9.21
CA CYS A 341 -13.98 24.74 9.17
C CYS A 341 -13.58 24.02 10.49
N GLY A 342 -13.51 24.72 11.62
CA GLY A 342 -12.68 24.35 12.78
C GLY A 342 -13.39 23.97 14.07
N ASP A 343 -14.64 24.38 14.30
CA ASP A 343 -15.33 24.16 15.58
C ASP A 343 -16.68 23.45 15.41
#